data_AF-A0A355F264-F1
#
_entry.id   AF-A0A355F264-F1
#
_cell.length_a   1.000
_cell.length_b   1.000
_cell.length_c   1.000
_cell.angle_alpha   90.00
_cell.angle_beta   90.00
_cell.angle_gamma   90.00
#
_symmetry.space_group_name_H-M   'P 1'
#
loop_
_entity.id
_entity.type
_entity.pdbx_description
1 polymer ?
#
loop_
_entity_poly.entity_id
_entity_poly.type
_entity_poly.pdbx_seq_one_letter_code
_entity_poly.pdbx_strand_id
1 'polypeptide(L)' 'MWKDAFGNELKDGDSVTVIKDLKVKGSSSVVKVGTKVKNIRLVDGDHDID' A
#
# COMPACT_ATOMS: atom_id res chain seq x y z
N MET A 1 -7.67 11.91 -2.24
CA MET A 1 -8.40 11.18 -1.18
C MET A 1 -7.96 9.73 -1.23
N TRP A 2 -7.14 9.30 -0.27
CA TRP A 2 -6.55 7.96 -0.26
C TRP A 2 -7.59 6.97 0.24
N LYS A 3 -7.85 5.91 -0.51
CA LYS A 3 -8.83 4.89 -0.15
C LYS A 3 -8.22 3.50 -0.29
N ASP A 4 -8.64 2.59 0.58
CA ASP A 4 -8.35 1.18 0.41
C ASP A 4 -9.23 0.54 -0.68
N ALA A 5 -9.01 -0.75 -0.93
CA ALA A 5 -9.76 -1.52 -1.92
C ALA A 5 -11.25 -1.71 -1.59
N PHE A 6 -11.68 -1.42 -0.36
CA PHE A 6 -13.06 -1.47 0.11
C PHE A 6 -13.73 -0.08 0.13
N GLY A 7 -12.98 0.97 -0.24
CA GLY A 7 -13.48 2.34 -0.30
C GLY A 7 -13.38 3.11 1.02
N ASN A 8 -12.71 2.57 2.04
CA ASN A 8 -12.49 3.30 3.30
C ASN A 8 -11.40 4.35 3.10
N GLU A 9 -11.62 5.55 3.64
CA GLU A 9 -10.59 6.59 3.66
C GLU A 9 -9.42 6.18 4.55
N LEU A 10 -8.23 6.20 3.96
CA LEU A 10 -6.98 5.99 4.66
C LEU A 10 -6.46 7.30 5.22
N LYS A 11 -5.79 7.20 6.36
CA LYS A 11 -5.12 8.32 7.04
C LYS A 11 -3.67 7.96 7.34
N ASP A 12 -2.86 8.99 7.51
CA ASP A 12 -1.48 8.81 7.96
C ASP A 12 -1.47 8.14 9.34
N GLY A 13 -0.54 7.20 9.55
CA GLY A 13 -0.45 6.40 10.77
C GLY A 13 -1.35 5.17 10.80
N ASP A 14 -2.21 4.94 9.80
CA ASP A 14 -3.17 3.82 9.83
C ASP A 14 -2.51 2.44 9.61
N SER A 15 -3.26 1.38 9.88
CA SER A 15 -2.83 -0.01 9.69
C SER A 15 -3.66 -0.73 8.63
N VAL A 16 -3.02 -1.07 7.52
CA VAL A 16 -3.67 -1.73 6.37
C VAL A 16 -3.18 -3.17 6.20
N THR A 17 -3.98 -4.00 5.54
CA THR A 17 -3.61 -5.38 5.20
C THR A 17 -3.62 -5.57 3.70
N VAL A 18 -2.60 -6.25 3.20
CA VAL A 18 -2.46 -6.57 1.78
C VAL A 18 -3.47 -7.66 1.42
N ILE A 19 -4.37 -7.37 0.47
CA ILE A 19 -5.44 -8.30 0.05
C ILE A 19 -5.07 -9.18 -1.15
N LYS A 20 -3.96 -8.90 -1.83
CA LYS A 20 -3.47 -9.60 -3.02
C LYS A 20 -1.96 -9.58 -3.04
N ASP A 21 -1.35 -10.57 -3.69
CA ASP A 21 0.10 -10.58 -3.84
C ASP A 21 0.57 -9.40 -4.70
N LEU A 22 1.51 -8.63 -4.17
CA LEU A 22 2.11 -7.48 -4.84
C LEU A 22 3.58 -7.80 -5.13
N LYS A 23 3.93 -7.83 -6.42
CA LYS A 23 5.32 -7.95 -6.85
C LYS A 23 5.97 -6.56 -6.81
N VAL A 24 7.03 -6.41 -6.03
CA VAL A 24 7.77 -5.15 -5.96
C VAL A 24 8.65 -5.04 -7.20
N LYS A 25 8.48 -3.97 -7.98
CA LYS A 25 9.30 -3.71 -9.16
C LYS A 25 10.76 -3.46 -8.71
N GLY A 26 11.73 -4.07 -9.39
CA GLY A 26 13.15 -3.95 -9.04
C GLY A 26 13.64 -4.84 -7.88
N SER A 27 12.76 -5.66 -7.28
CA SER A 27 13.13 -6.65 -6.27
C SER A 27 12.57 -8.03 -6.61
N SER A 28 13.28 -9.08 -6.21
CA SER A 28 12.79 -10.47 -6.30
C SER A 28 11.77 -10.80 -5.19
N SER A 29 11.53 -9.87 -4.27
CA SER A 29 10.60 -10.05 -3.15
C SER A 29 9.15 -9.76 -3.55
N VAL A 30 8.26 -10.67 -3.18
CA VAL A 30 6.81 -10.54 -3.34
C VAL A 30 6.19 -10.30 -1.97
N VAL A 31 5.38 -9.24 -1.85
CA VAL A 31 4.57 -9.00 -0.66
C VAL A 31 3.33 -9.87 -0.76
N LYS A 32 3.21 -10.83 0.15
CA LYS A 32 2.10 -11.78 0.11
C LYS A 32 0.81 -11.21 0.67
N VAL A 33 -0.31 -11.71 0.18
CA VAL A 33 -1.62 -11.53 0.81
C VAL A 33 -1.56 -11.86 2.30
N GLY A 34 -2.22 -11.04 3.13
CA GLY A 34 -2.22 -11.13 4.59
C GLY A 34 -1.09 -10.36 5.28
N THR A 35 -0.15 -9.78 4.53
CA THR A 35 0.87 -8.90 5.11
C THR A 35 0.22 -7.66 5.70
N LYS A 36 0.41 -7.42 7.00
CA LYS A 36 -0.10 -6.23 7.69
C LYS A 36 0.98 -5.13 7.72
N VAL A 37 0.65 -3.96 7.19
CA VAL A 37 1.50 -2.77 7.22
C VAL A 37 0.89 -1.78 8.20
N LYS A 38 1.66 -1.37 9.20
CA LYS A 38 1.23 -0.41 10.23
C LYS A 38 1.93 0.93 10.00
N ASN A 39 1.34 2.01 10.47
CA ASN A 39 1.91 3.35 10.37
C ASN A 39 2.16 3.75 8.91
N ILE A 40 1.15 3.55 8.06
CA ILE A 40 1.26 3.96 6.66
C ILE A 40 1.44 5.48 6.58
N ARG A 41 2.30 5.91 5.66
CA ARG A 41 2.44 7.33 5.34
C ARG A 41 1.72 7.61 4.03
N LEU A 42 0.79 8.54 4.02
CA LEU A 42 0.14 8.99 2.80
C LEU A 42 1.07 10.00 2.14
N VAL A 43 1.52 9.67 0.93
CA VAL A 43 2.46 10.50 0.18
C VAL A 43 1.72 11.06 -1.02
N ASP A 44 1.48 12.37 -1.04
CA ASP A 44 0.85 13.10 -2.16
C ASP A 44 1.85 13.34 -3.32
N GLY A 45 2.66 12.31 -3.59
CA GLY A 45 3.74 12.36 -4.57
C GLY A 45 3.24 11.94 -5.95
N ASP A 46 3.48 12.81 -6.92
CA ASP A 46 3.22 12.59 -8.33
C ASP A 46 3.77 11.23 -8.79
N HIS A 47 2.96 10.55 -9.59
CA HIS A 47 3.19 9.19 -10.05
C HIS A 47 4.12 9.22 -11.25
N ASP A 48 5.30 9.80 -11.10
CA ASP A 48 6.31 9.76 -12.17
C ASP A 48 6.97 8.38 -12.21
N ILE A 49 6.67 7.71 -13.31
CA ILE A 49 7.12 6.42 -13.81
C ILE A 49 8.64 6.43 -14.08
N ASP A 50 9.35 5.38 -13.67
CA ASP A 50 10.12 4.53 -14.61
C ASP A 50 10.11 3.06 -14.22
#